data_AF-A0A804Q0A0-F1
#
_entry.id   AF-A0A804Q0A0-F1
#
_cell.length_a   1.000
_cell.length_b   1.000
_cell.length_c   1.000
_cell.angle_alpha   90.00
_cell.angle_beta   90.00
_cell.angle_gamma   90.00
#
_symmetry.space_group_name_H-M   'P 1'
#
loop_
_entity.id
_entity.type
_entity.pdbx_description
1 polymer ?
#
loop_
_entity_poly.entity_id
_entity_poly.type
_entity_poly.pdbx_seq_one_letter_code
_entity_poly.pdbx_strand_id
1 'polypeptide(L)'
;MALLDGAAVSSEALIHAAASALLSSADYDDVVTERTISDACGNPACPNPLPSSSAAATGPRFHIALSEHRVYDLEEARKFCSERCLVASKALAASLPHDRPYAPHSKNPSSVLVPGRRQESTPFPPSPQMLLPSRCLKNTTLSNV
;
A
#
# COMPACT_ATOMS: atom_id res chain seq x y z
N MET A 1 -16.94 -7.00 -32.25
CA MET A 1 -16.68 -7.62 -30.94
C MET A 1 -15.67 -8.75 -31.14
N ALA A 2 -14.38 -8.41 -31.07
CA ALA A 2 -13.20 -9.29 -30.98
C ALA A 2 -11.99 -8.40 -31.31
N LEU A 3 -11.41 -7.74 -30.31
CA LEU A 3 -10.14 -7.01 -30.47
C LEU A 3 -9.14 -7.39 -29.37
N LEU A 4 -9.36 -8.53 -28.71
CA LEU A 4 -8.38 -9.16 -27.83
C LEU A 4 -8.24 -10.63 -28.26
N ASP A 5 -8.04 -10.85 -29.56
CA ASP A 5 -7.70 -12.16 -30.07
C ASP A 5 -6.22 -12.45 -29.75
N GLY A 6 -6.00 -13.23 -28.70
CA GLY A 6 -4.98 -14.27 -28.69
C GLY A 6 -3.51 -13.89 -28.55
N ALA A 7 -3.14 -12.61 -28.47
CA ALA A 7 -1.81 -12.30 -27.94
C ALA A 7 -1.78 -12.74 -26.48
N ALA A 8 -0.84 -13.60 -26.11
CA ALA A 8 -0.58 -14.06 -24.75
C ALA A 8 -0.06 -12.90 -23.88
N VAL A 9 -0.84 -11.82 -23.81
CA VAL A 9 -0.56 -10.64 -23.01
C VAL A 9 -0.73 -11.11 -21.57
N SER A 10 0.38 -11.18 -20.84
CA SER A 10 0.34 -11.44 -19.41
C SER A 10 -0.58 -10.42 -18.74
N SER A 11 -1.24 -10.82 -17.65
CA SER A 11 -2.11 -9.90 -16.90
C SER A 11 -1.40 -8.57 -16.57
N GLU A 12 -0.08 -8.61 -16.33
CA GLU A 12 0.72 -7.41 -16.08
C GLU A 12 0.77 -6.46 -17.29
N ALA A 13 1.01 -6.97 -18.50
CA ALA A 13 1.08 -6.12 -19.68
C ALA A 13 -0.26 -5.47 -20.03
N LEU A 14 -1.38 -6.19 -19.80
CA LEU A 14 -2.72 -5.62 -19.96
C LEU A 14 -2.99 -4.51 -18.93
N ILE A 15 -2.61 -4.75 -17.67
CA ILE A 15 -2.72 -3.75 -16.60
C ILE A 15 -1.86 -2.52 -16.91
N HIS A 16 -0.64 -2.69 -17.40
CA HIS A 16 0.25 -1.58 -17.77
C HIS A 16 -0.34 -0.73 -18.91
N ALA A 17 -0.88 -1.37 -19.95
CA ALA A 17 -1.51 -0.67 -21.06
C ALA A 17 -2.76 0.10 -20.61
N ALA A 18 -3.61 -0.52 -19.78
CA ALA A 18 -4.80 0.12 -19.25
C ALA A 18 -4.46 1.27 -18.29
N ALA A 19 -3.48 1.08 -17.41
CA ALA A 19 -3.04 2.09 -16.46
C ALA A 19 -2.45 3.32 -17.17
N SER A 20 -1.56 3.12 -18.14
CA SER A 20 -0.96 4.23 -18.90
C SER A 20 -1.96 5.03 -19.73
N ALA A 21 -3.08 4.41 -20.13
CA ALA A 21 -4.16 5.09 -20.84
C ALA A 21 -5.10 5.92 -19.94
N LEU A 22 -5.16 5.63 -18.63
CA LEU A 22 -6.20 6.15 -17.74
C LEU A 22 -5.68 6.91 -16.52
N LEU A 23 -4.47 6.59 -16.06
CA LEU A 23 -3.92 7.06 -14.78
C LEU A 23 -2.69 7.94 -15.02
N SER A 24 -2.54 8.95 -14.18
CA SER A 24 -1.25 9.60 -13.98
C SER A 24 -0.40 8.85 -12.94
N SER A 25 0.88 9.22 -12.83
CA SER A 25 1.74 8.73 -11.73
C SER A 25 1.16 9.06 -10.35
N ALA A 26 0.59 10.26 -10.18
CA ALA A 26 -0.05 10.66 -8.93
C ALA A 26 -1.32 9.83 -8.64
N ASP A 27 -2.15 9.58 -9.65
CA ASP A 27 -3.32 8.70 -9.50
C ASP A 27 -2.92 7.28 -9.10
N TYR A 28 -1.76 6.81 -9.57
CA TYR A 28 -1.25 5.49 -9.23
C TYR A 28 -0.77 5.40 -7.78
N ASP A 29 -0.18 6.47 -7.23
CA ASP A 29 0.20 6.51 -5.82
C ASP A 29 -1.03 6.39 -4.91
N ASP A 30 -2.15 6.99 -5.30
CA ASP A 30 -3.44 6.81 -4.62
C ASP A 30 -3.91 5.35 -4.72
N VAL A 31 -3.83 4.71 -5.90
CA VAL A 31 -4.16 3.29 -6.06
C VAL A 31 -3.35 2.41 -5.12
N VAL A 32 -2.03 2.63 -5.03
CA VAL A 32 -1.14 1.90 -4.12
C VAL A 32 -1.58 2.12 -2.66
N THR A 33 -1.93 3.36 -2.31
CA THR A 33 -2.36 3.74 -0.96
C THR A 33 -3.69 3.08 -0.58
N GLU A 34 -4.71 3.15 -1.44
CA GLU A 34 -6.03 2.54 -1.21
C GLU A 34 -5.95 1.01 -1.10
N ARG A 35 -5.09 0.37 -1.92
CA ARG A 35 -4.83 -1.08 -1.79
C ARG A 35 -4.17 -1.42 -0.45
N THR A 36 -3.22 -0.61 0.00
CA THR A 36 -2.53 -0.80 1.29
C THR A 36 -3.49 -0.62 2.47
N ILE A 37 -4.40 0.36 2.40
CA ILE A 37 -5.47 0.57 3.40
C ILE A 37 -6.37 -0.67 3.50
N SER A 38 -6.59 -1.34 2.37
CA SER A 38 -7.37 -2.58 2.26
C SER A 38 -6.57 -3.87 2.56
N ASP A 39 -5.38 -3.75 3.17
CA ASP A 39 -4.46 -4.87 3.46
C ASP A 39 -4.05 -5.70 2.22
N ALA A 40 -4.12 -5.12 1.02
CA ALA A 40 -3.73 -5.75 -0.24
C ALA A 40 -2.38 -5.22 -0.72
N CYS A 41 -1.61 -6.06 -1.42
CA CYS A 41 -0.35 -5.62 -2.02
C CYS A 41 -0.58 -4.44 -2.98
N GLY A 42 0.24 -3.40 -2.87
CA GLY A 42 0.16 -2.20 -3.69
C GLY A 42 0.37 -2.44 -5.20
N ASN A 43 1.02 -3.54 -5.60
CA ASN A 43 1.12 -3.89 -7.02
C ASN A 43 -0.28 -4.33 -7.51
N PRO A 44 -0.90 -3.64 -8.49
CA PRO A 44 -2.25 -3.95 -8.96
C PRO A 44 -2.38 -5.35 -9.57
N ALA A 45 -1.30 -5.89 -10.13
CA ALA A 45 -1.28 -7.24 -10.69
C ALA A 45 -1.17 -8.35 -9.62
N CYS A 46 -0.85 -7.99 -8.38
CA CYS A 46 -0.65 -8.93 -7.29
C CYS A 46 -1.93 -9.08 -6.45
N PRO A 47 -2.51 -10.29 -6.34
CA PRO A 47 -3.68 -10.54 -5.50
C PRO A 47 -3.32 -10.83 -4.04
N ASN A 48 -2.02 -10.87 -3.69
CA ASN A 48 -1.59 -11.27 -2.35
C ASN A 48 -1.94 -10.20 -1.31
N PRO A 49 -2.36 -10.61 -0.11
CA PRO A 49 -2.48 -9.69 1.01
C PRO A 49 -1.10 -9.22 1.49
N LEU A 50 -1.09 -8.09 2.18
CA LEU A 50 0.08 -7.66 2.93
C LEU A 50 0.29 -8.55 4.17
N PRO A 51 1.54 -8.76 4.60
CA PRO A 51 1.80 -9.42 5.87
C PRO A 51 1.10 -8.62 6.99
N SER A 52 0.32 -9.31 7.82
CA SER A 52 -0.65 -8.73 8.76
C SER A 52 -0.19 -7.38 9.32
N SER A 53 -1.02 -6.34 9.16
CA SER A 53 -0.72 -4.96 9.55
C SER A 53 -0.17 -4.84 10.97
N SER A 54 -0.60 -5.68 11.92
CA SER A 54 -0.03 -5.71 13.28
C SER A 54 1.48 -6.00 13.33
N ALA A 55 1.96 -6.93 12.50
CA ALA A 55 3.38 -7.27 12.44
C ALA A 55 4.18 -6.19 11.69
N ALA A 56 3.65 -5.68 10.58
CA ALA A 56 4.30 -4.64 9.79
C ALA A 56 4.37 -3.29 10.53
N ALA A 57 3.29 -2.90 11.23
CA ALA A 57 3.22 -1.67 12.02
C ALA A 57 4.13 -1.73 13.27
N THR A 58 4.34 -2.92 13.84
CA THR A 58 5.21 -3.11 15.02
C THR A 58 6.70 -3.27 14.64
N GLY A 59 7.01 -3.55 13.37
CA GLY A 59 8.38 -3.69 12.90
C GLY A 59 9.18 -2.38 12.90
N PRO A 60 10.52 -2.45 12.83
CA PRO A 60 11.37 -1.27 12.72
C PRO A 60 11.13 -0.56 11.38
N ARG A 61 10.90 0.76 11.42
CA ARG A 61 10.68 1.58 10.20
C ARG A 61 11.93 1.65 9.32
N PHE A 62 13.10 1.60 9.93
CA PHE A 62 14.38 1.71 9.24
C PHE A 62 15.14 0.39 9.30
N HIS A 63 15.86 0.10 8.22
CA HIS A 63 16.82 -1.01 8.12
C HIS A 63 18.24 -0.47 7.98
N ILE A 64 19.16 -0.90 8.84
CA ILE A 64 20.55 -0.45 8.83
C ILE A 64 21.42 -1.54 8.22
N ALA A 65 21.94 -1.30 7.02
CA ALA A 65 22.91 -2.17 6.36
C ALA A 65 24.33 -1.75 6.75
N LEU A 66 24.96 -2.50 7.66
CA LEU A 66 26.33 -2.23 8.11
C LEU A 66 27.38 -2.48 7.01
N SER A 67 27.12 -3.39 6.07
CA SER A 67 28.01 -3.64 4.93
C SER A 67 28.17 -2.44 4.01
N GLU A 68 27.09 -1.67 3.84
CA GLU A 68 27.02 -0.53 2.92
C GLU A 68 27.04 0.81 3.66
N HIS A 69 27.03 0.78 5.00
CA HIS A 69 26.84 1.95 5.87
C HIS A 69 25.64 2.80 5.44
N ARG A 70 24.51 2.17 5.17
CA ARG A 70 23.27 2.83 4.71
C ARG A 70 22.09 2.51 5.60
N VAL A 71 21.23 3.51 5.77
CA VAL A 71 19.93 3.38 6.43
C VAL A 71 18.85 3.46 5.37
N TYR A 72 18.05 2.40 5.28
CA TYR A 72 16.95 2.27 4.33
C TYR A 72 15.62 2.48 5.04
N ASP A 73 14.73 3.25 4.43
CA ASP A 73 13.35 3.37 4.88
C ASP A 73 12.52 2.20 4.34
N LEU A 74 11.84 1.49 5.24
CA LEU A 74 10.98 0.37 4.89
C LEU A 74 9.52 0.78 4.68
N GLU A 75 9.13 2.03 4.93
CA GLU A 75 7.75 2.50 4.78
C GLU A 75 7.20 2.21 3.38
N GLU A 76 8.00 2.42 2.34
CA GLU A 76 7.57 2.13 0.97
C GLU A 76 7.56 0.63 0.66
N ALA A 77 8.55 -0.12 1.13
CA ALA A 77 8.61 -1.57 0.92
C ALA A 77 7.44 -2.31 1.59
N ARG A 78 6.93 -1.79 2.72
CA ARG A 78 5.79 -2.35 3.46
C ARG A 78 4.47 -2.31 2.72
N LYS A 79 4.35 -1.47 1.68
CA LYS A 79 3.17 -1.43 0.80
C LYS A 79 3.10 -2.63 -0.15
N PHE A 80 4.09 -3.53 -0.13
CA PHE A 80 4.18 -4.67 -1.04
C PHE A 80 4.46 -5.97 -0.30
N CYS A 81 3.97 -7.09 -0.85
CA CYS A 81 4.18 -8.41 -0.25
C CYS A 81 5.61 -8.94 -0.48
N SER A 82 6.37 -8.35 -1.41
CA SER A 82 7.74 -8.75 -1.76
C SER A 82 8.47 -7.63 -2.48
N GLU A 83 9.81 -7.68 -2.48
CA GLU A 83 10.66 -6.76 -3.23
C GLU A 83 10.36 -6.81 -4.74
N ARG A 84 10.04 -7.98 -5.29
CA ARG A 84 9.64 -8.12 -6.70
C ARG A 84 8.41 -7.27 -7.03
N CYS A 85 7.41 -7.26 -6.14
CA CYS A 85 6.22 -6.45 -6.33
C CYS A 85 6.51 -4.94 -6.18
N LEU A 86 7.42 -4.56 -5.27
CA LEU A 86 7.89 -3.18 -5.14
C LEU A 86 8.54 -2.71 -6.44
N VAL A 87 9.48 -3.49 -6.98
CA VAL A 87 10.21 -3.14 -8.21
C VAL A 87 9.26 -3.08 -9.41
N ALA A 88 8.37 -4.07 -9.57
CA ALA A 88 7.38 -4.09 -10.64
C ALA A 88 6.43 -2.89 -10.56
N SER A 89 5.94 -2.56 -9.36
CA SER A 89 5.09 -1.39 -9.13
C SER A 89 5.81 -0.08 -9.46
N LYS A 90 7.10 0.05 -9.10
CA LYS A 90 7.90 1.24 -9.43
C LYS A 90 8.14 1.38 -10.92
N ALA A 91 8.40 0.27 -11.61
CA ALA A 91 8.54 0.26 -13.06
C ALA A 91 7.23 0.70 -13.74
N LEU A 92 6.08 0.23 -13.24
CA LEU A 92 4.77 0.68 -13.71
C LEU A 92 4.58 2.17 -13.47
N ALA A 93 4.76 2.67 -12.24
CA ALA A 93 4.62 4.08 -11.91
C ALA A 93 5.49 4.99 -12.79
N ALA A 94 6.74 4.57 -13.05
CA ALA A 94 7.67 5.30 -13.92
C ALA A 94 7.27 5.30 -15.40
N SER A 95 6.43 4.35 -15.84
CA SER A 95 5.91 4.30 -17.21
C SER A 95 4.63 5.12 -17.41
N LEU A 96 4.02 5.64 -16.33
CA LEU A 96 2.80 6.45 -16.39
C LEU A 96 3.13 7.91 -16.69
N PRO A 97 2.22 8.63 -17.39
CA PRO A 97 2.37 10.07 -17.59
C PRO A 97 2.24 10.82 -16.26
N HIS A 98 2.94 11.95 -16.14
CA HIS A 98 2.83 12.81 -14.96
C HIS A 98 1.43 13.43 -14.82
N ASP A 99 0.85 13.84 -15.94
CA ASP A 99 -0.49 14.42 -16.00
C ASP A 99 -1.49 13.42 -16.55
N ARG A 100 -2.75 13.52 -16.09
CA ARG A 100 -3.80 12.61 -16.53
C ARG A 100 -4.08 12.77 -18.03
N PRO A 101 -4.02 11.70 -18.84
CA PRO A 101 -4.07 11.78 -20.31
C PRO A 101 -5.40 12.28 -20.89
N TYR A 102 -6.49 12.26 -20.12
CA TYR A 102 -7.81 12.75 -20.55
C TYR A 102 -8.54 13.56 -19.47
N ALA A 103 -7.84 14.48 -18.81
CA ALA A 103 -8.51 15.47 -17.97
C ALA A 103 -8.96 16.65 -18.84
N PRO A 104 -10.26 16.87 -19.10
CA PRO A 104 -10.71 18.13 -19.67
C PRO A 104 -10.34 19.25 -18.69
N HIS A 105 -9.32 20.03 -19.06
CA HIS A 105 -8.89 21.28 -18.43
C HIS A 105 -9.29 21.42 -16.96
N SER A 106 -8.46 20.88 -16.07
CA SER A 106 -8.40 21.34 -14.67
C SER A 106 -8.03 22.83 -14.68
N LYS A 107 -9.02 23.71 -14.83
CA LYS A 107 -8.89 25.13 -14.51
C LYS A 107 -8.79 25.22 -12.99
N ASN A 108 -7.56 25.32 -12.50
CA ASN A 108 -7.13 25.87 -11.22
C ASN A 108 -7.79 25.26 -9.95
N PRO A 109 -7.05 24.51 -9.11
CA PRO A 109 -7.57 23.81 -7.93
C PRO A 109 -7.87 24.70 -6.70
N SER A 110 -8.17 25.99 -6.88
CA SER A 110 -8.34 26.94 -5.78
C SER A 110 -9.76 27.49 -5.67
N SER A 111 -10.82 26.68 -5.74
CA SER A 111 -12.17 27.16 -5.36
C SER A 111 -13.25 26.09 -5.10
N VAL A 112 -12.92 24.84 -4.78
CA VAL A 112 -13.92 24.03 -4.07
C VAL A 112 -13.88 24.45 -2.61
N LEU A 113 -14.53 25.59 -2.32
CA LEU A 113 -14.99 25.92 -0.97
C LEU A 113 -15.92 24.76 -0.59
N VAL A 114 -15.39 23.74 0.09
CA VAL A 114 -16.22 22.69 0.67
C VAL A 114 -17.02 23.36 1.79
N PRO A 115 -18.34 23.59 1.66
CA PRO A 115 -19.10 24.05 2.80
C PRO A 115 -19.05 22.94 3.83
N GLY A 116 -18.44 23.25 4.98
CA GLY A 116 -18.18 22.32 6.06
C GLY A 116 -19.45 21.63 6.52
N ARG A 117 -19.70 20.43 6.00
CA ARG A 117 -20.55 19.47 6.70
C ARG A 117 -19.73 18.99 7.88
N ARG A 118 -20.14 19.39 9.09
CA ARG A 118 -19.73 18.67 10.31
C ARG A 118 -20.03 17.20 10.06
N GLN A 119 -18.98 16.41 9.86
CA GLN A 119 -19.08 14.97 10.03
C GLN A 119 -19.23 14.79 11.53
N GLU A 120 -20.49 14.60 11.96
CA GLU A 120 -20.77 14.06 13.27
C GLU A 120 -20.10 12.67 13.29
N SER A 121 -18.95 12.59 13.95
CA SER A 121 -18.23 11.35 14.15
C SER A 121 -19.14 10.39 14.89
N THR A 122 -19.78 9.46 14.19
CA THR A 122 -20.32 8.29 14.86
C THR A 122 -19.12 7.58 15.50
N PRO A 123 -19.12 7.37 16.83
CA PRO A 123 -18.01 6.69 17.48
C PRO A 123 -17.85 5.31 16.85
N PHE A 124 -16.64 5.02 16.35
CA PHE A 124 -16.28 3.69 15.88
C PHE A 124 -16.65 2.68 16.96
N PRO A 125 -17.36 1.59 16.63
CA PRO A 125 -17.64 0.55 17.61
C PRO A 125 -16.31 0.02 18.14
N PRO A 126 -16.17 -0.20 19.46
CA PRO A 126 -14.93 -0.70 20.02
C PRO A 126 -14.61 -2.06 19.40
N SER A 127 -13.40 -2.18 18.84
CA SER A 127 -12.86 -3.44 18.35
C SER A 127 -13.04 -4.53 19.42
N PRO A 128 -13.48 -5.75 19.06
CA PRO A 128 -13.68 -6.81 20.02
C PRO A 128 -12.35 -7.08 20.75
N GLN A 129 -12.36 -6.81 22.06
CA GLN A 129 -11.27 -7.16 22.97
C GLN A 129 -11.13 -8.69 22.92
N MET A 130 -10.19 -9.17 22.12
CA MET A 130 -9.74 -10.56 22.19
C MET A 130 -9.19 -10.77 23.60
N LEU A 131 -9.95 -11.47 24.45
CA LEU A 131 -9.48 -11.91 25.76
C LEU A 131 -8.20 -12.72 25.56
N LEU A 132 -7.05 -12.09 25.82
CA LEU A 132 -5.79 -12.80 25.93
C LEU A 132 -5.85 -13.66 27.19
N PRO A 133 -5.70 -14.99 27.08
CA PRO A 133 -5.67 -15.85 28.25
C PRO A 133 -4.44 -15.50 29.10
N SER A 134 -4.70 -15.22 30.38
CA SER A 134 -3.71 -14.91 31.41
C SER A 134 -2.69 -16.03 31.50
N ARG A 135 -1.52 -15.84 30.89
CA ARG A 135 -0.38 -16.74 31.11
C ARG A 135 0.16 -16.48 32.51
N CYS A 136 -0.05 -17.45 33.40
CA CYS A 136 0.52 -17.47 34.74
C CYS A 136 2.05 -17.34 34.65
N LEU A 137 2.57 -16.22 35.17
CA LEU A 137 4.00 -16.01 35.41
C LEU A 137 4.43 -16.98 36.50
N LYS A 138 5.07 -18.09 36.12
CA LYS A 138 5.77 -18.96 37.07
C LYS A 138 7.12 -18.32 37.37
N ASN A 139 7.17 -17.60 38.49
CA ASN A 139 8.42 -17.11 39.06
C ASN A 139 9.21 -18.32 39.58
N THR A 140 10.15 -18.82 38.79
CA THR A 140 11.18 -19.74 39.29
C THR A 140 12.27 -18.92 39.96
N THR A 141 12.22 -18.96 41.29
CA THR A 141 13.18 -18.39 42.23
C THR A 141 14.62 -18.80 41.86
N LEU A 142 15.45 -17.78 41.61
CA LEU A 142 16.90 -17.92 41.61
C LEU A 142 17.33 -18.32 43.03
N SER A 143 17.81 -19.56 43.15
CA SER A 143 18.52 -20.01 44.35
C SER A 143 19.91 -19.40 44.31
N ASN A 144 20.10 -18.33 45.08
CA ASN A 144 21.41 -17.88 45.50
C ASN A 144 21.70 -18.56 46.84
N VAL A 145 22.77 -19.36 46.85
CA VAL A 145 23.77 -19.68 47.90
C VAL A 145 24.33 -21.07 47.61
#